data_AF-A0A519U8W3-F1
#
_entry.id   AF-A0A519U8W3-F1
#
_cell.length_a   1.000
_cell.length_b   1.000
_cell.length_c   1.000
_cell.angle_alpha   90.00
_cell.angle_beta   90.00
_cell.angle_gamma   90.00
#
_symmetry.space_group_name_H-M   'P 1'
#
loop_
_entity.id
_entity.type
_entity.pdbx_description
1 polymer ?
#
loop_
_entity_poly.entity_id
_entity_poly.type
_entity_poly.pdbx_seq_one_letter_code
_entity_poly.pdbx_strand_id
1 'polypeptide(L)'
;MYKVKKIYVIGTCNVTVFIQPKLIQILGSSELLTFLSADLKRNTLKLVKLIKADYLELIGKRLKITNRSFKLEIWGHLYASQLADAVKELVKLKVIENFTEAIKSRSDTIDCGESEVDSNRWLWDMLSRFNNIIIRFLPKKAINDYTSKGNPL
;
A
#
# COMPACT_ATOMS: atom_id res chain seq x y z
N MET A 1 4.45 14.47 18.96
CA MET A 1 4.80 14.36 17.52
C MET A 1 3.51 14.51 16.73
N TYR A 2 3.41 15.46 15.79
CA TYR A 2 2.12 15.81 15.17
C TYR A 2 1.71 14.78 14.11
N LYS A 3 0.51 14.22 14.26
CA LYS A 3 -0.13 13.28 13.33
C LYS A 3 -1.36 13.96 12.75
N VAL A 4 -1.38 14.19 11.45
CA VAL A 4 -2.44 14.92 10.74
C VAL A 4 -3.36 13.93 10.07
N LYS A 5 -4.66 13.98 10.36
CA LYS A 5 -5.66 13.23 9.60
C LYS A 5 -6.05 14.02 8.34
N LYS A 6 -5.98 13.39 7.17
CA LYS A 6 -6.48 13.94 5.91
C LYS A 6 -7.43 12.94 5.25
N ILE A 7 -8.49 13.44 4.64
CA ILE A 7 -9.47 12.64 3.91
C ILE A 7 -9.38 13.06 2.44
N TYR A 8 -9.04 12.11 1.58
CA TYR A 8 -9.04 12.32 0.13
C TYR A 8 -10.37 11.85 -0.43
N VAL A 9 -11.09 12.75 -1.09
CA VAL A 9 -12.30 12.42 -1.84
C VAL A 9 -11.91 12.22 -3.30
N ILE A 10 -11.91 10.97 -3.77
CA ILE A 10 -11.53 10.62 -5.15
C ILE A 10 -12.75 9.98 -5.85
N GLY A 11 -13.51 10.80 -6.57
CA GLY A 11 -14.82 10.37 -7.06
C GLY A 11 -15.77 10.19 -5.88
N THR A 12 -16.31 8.98 -5.70
CA THR A 12 -17.15 8.60 -4.56
C THR A 12 -16.38 7.92 -3.43
N CYS A 13 -15.07 7.70 -3.59
CA CYS A 13 -14.24 7.01 -2.60
C CYS A 13 -13.64 8.01 -1.61
N ASN A 14 -13.81 7.73 -0.32
CA ASN A 14 -13.16 8.46 0.77
C ASN A 14 -11.97 7.65 1.29
N VAL A 15 -10.76 8.21 1.18
CA VAL A 15 -9.55 7.57 1.69
C VAL A 15 -9.04 8.35 2.89
N THR A 16 -9.07 7.74 4.07
CA THR A 16 -8.51 8.32 5.28
C THR A 16 -7.03 8.01 5.37
N VAL A 17 -6.21 9.05 5.52
CA VAL A 17 -4.76 8.94 5.64
C VAL A 17 -4.29 9.76 6.83
N PHE A 18 -3.40 9.18 7.62
CA PHE A 18 -2.66 9.91 8.63
C PHE A 18 -1.24 10.21 8.14
N ILE A 19 -0.82 11.46 8.32
CA ILE A 19 0.46 11.98 7.88
C ILE A 19 1.24 12.40 9.10
N GLN A 20 2.44 11.86 9.27
CA GLN A 20 3.38 12.25 10.31
C GLN A 20 4.81 12.18 9.76
N PRO A 21 5.81 12.76 10.42
CA PRO A 21 7.18 12.73 9.93
C PRO A 21 7.64 11.28 9.69
N LYS A 22 8.14 11.04 8.46
CA LYS A 22 8.63 9.75 7.93
C LYS A 22 7.60 8.64 7.75
N LEU A 23 6.33 8.82 8.12
CA LEU A 23 5.32 7.76 8.07
C LEU A 23 3.99 8.27 7.54
N ILE A 24 3.44 7.52 6.58
CA ILE A 24 2.06 7.63 6.14
C ILE A 24 1.31 6.40 6.65
N GLN A 25 0.09 6.57 7.13
CA GLN A 25 -0.79 5.47 7.47
C GLN A 25 -2.09 5.60 6.69
N ILE A 26 -2.39 4.66 5.79
CA ILE A 26 -3.62 4.66 4.99
C ILE A 26 -4.60 3.69 5.62
N LEU A 27 -5.81 4.13 5.97
CA LEU A 27 -6.83 3.20 6.43
C LEU A 27 -7.33 2.38 5.25
N GLY A 28 -7.20 1.06 5.37
CA GLY A 28 -7.80 0.08 4.47
C GLY A 28 -9.31 0.12 4.60
N SER A 29 -9.99 0.08 3.46
CA SER A 29 -11.45 -0.06 3.40
C SER A 29 -11.85 -0.79 2.13
N SER A 30 -13.07 -1.31 2.10
CA SER A 30 -13.64 -1.91 0.90
C SER A 30 -13.82 -0.87 -0.22
N GLU A 31 -14.09 0.40 0.10
CA GLU A 31 -14.13 1.46 -0.91
C GLU A 31 -12.75 1.73 -1.50
N LEU A 32 -11.70 1.75 -0.68
CA LEU A 32 -10.32 1.90 -1.16
C LEU A 32 -9.95 0.75 -2.09
N LEU A 33 -10.26 -0.49 -1.71
CA LEU A 33 -10.02 -1.66 -2.54
C LEU A 33 -10.77 -1.55 -3.88
N THR A 34 -12.05 -1.20 -3.83
CA THR A 34 -12.90 -1.03 -5.03
C THR A 34 -12.34 0.04 -5.95
N PHE A 35 -12.04 1.22 -5.41
CA PHE A 35 -11.45 2.34 -6.15
C PHE A 35 -10.13 1.94 -6.82
N LEU A 36 -9.23 1.31 -6.07
CA LEU A 36 -7.95 0.88 -6.62
C LEU A 36 -8.13 -0.19 -7.68
N SER A 37 -9.02 -1.16 -7.49
CA SER A 37 -9.20 -2.26 -8.45
C SER A 37 -9.76 -1.83 -9.82
N ALA A 38 -10.46 -0.69 -9.91
CA ALA A 38 -11.00 -0.19 -11.17
C ALA A 38 -9.91 0.16 -12.21
N ASP A 39 -8.78 0.69 -11.75
CA ASP A 39 -7.55 0.85 -12.54
C ASP A 39 -6.35 0.88 -11.57
N LEU A 40 -5.87 -0.32 -11.21
CA LEU A 40 -4.87 -0.49 -10.15
C LEU A 40 -3.62 0.34 -10.37
N LYS A 41 -3.14 0.43 -11.61
CA LYS A 41 -1.91 1.18 -11.90
C LYS A 41 -2.12 2.67 -11.75
N ARG A 42 -3.20 3.19 -12.36
CA ARG A 42 -3.45 4.64 -12.43
C ARG A 42 -3.97 5.18 -11.10
N ASN A 43 -4.90 4.48 -10.46
CA ASN A 43 -5.54 4.91 -9.23
C ASN A 43 -4.56 4.88 -8.05
N THR A 44 -3.73 3.83 -7.92
CA THR A 44 -2.69 3.82 -6.87
C THR A 44 -1.65 4.93 -7.13
N LEU A 45 -1.26 5.18 -8.38
CA LEU A 45 -0.32 6.27 -8.69
C LEU A 45 -0.91 7.65 -8.37
N LYS A 46 -2.21 7.86 -8.66
CA LYS A 46 -2.92 9.10 -8.32
C LYS A 46 -2.92 9.32 -6.81
N LEU A 47 -3.30 8.31 -6.04
CA LEU A 47 -3.31 8.36 -4.57
C LEU A 47 -1.92 8.66 -3.99
N VAL A 48 -0.88 7.92 -4.44
CA VAL A 48 0.50 8.11 -3.97
C VAL A 48 1.01 9.52 -4.27
N LYS A 49 0.71 10.07 -5.46
CA LYS A 49 1.12 11.44 -5.81
C LYS A 49 0.42 12.49 -4.94
N LEU A 50 -0.88 12.34 -4.69
CA LEU A 50 -1.63 13.23 -3.81
C LEU A 50 -1.04 13.23 -2.39
N ILE A 51 -0.86 12.04 -1.81
CA ILE A 51 -0.29 11.88 -0.46
C ILE A 51 1.10 12.51 -0.37
N LYS A 52 1.97 12.30 -1.36
CA LYS A 52 3.32 12.84 -1.33
C LYS A 52 3.39 14.36 -1.52
N ALA A 53 2.45 14.93 -2.28
CA ALA A 53 2.33 16.37 -2.40
C ALA A 53 1.93 16.99 -1.05
N ASP A 54 0.90 16.43 -0.41
CA ASP A 54 0.43 16.87 0.89
C ASP A 54 1.46 16.65 2.01
N TYR A 55 2.20 15.55 1.96
CA TYR A 55 3.31 15.33 2.89
C TYR A 55 4.36 16.43 2.75
N LEU A 56 4.74 16.80 1.52
CA LEU A 56 5.72 17.86 1.29
C LEU A 56 5.22 19.21 1.83
N GLU A 57 3.94 19.52 1.62
CA GLU A 57 3.32 20.76 2.11
C GLU A 57 3.28 20.79 3.65
N LEU A 58 2.84 19.71 4.29
CA LEU A 58 2.66 19.64 5.74
C LEU A 58 3.96 19.50 6.52
N ILE A 59 4.93 18.75 6.00
CA ILE A 59 6.18 18.39 6.70
C ILE A 59 7.36 19.27 6.24
N GLY A 60 7.24 19.94 5.08
CA GLY A 60 8.31 20.75 4.49
C GLY A 60 9.49 19.93 3.94
N LYS A 61 9.36 18.59 3.88
CA LYS A 61 10.37 17.67 3.36
C LYS A 61 9.72 16.63 2.45
N ARG A 62 10.45 16.12 1.47
CA ARG A 62 9.97 15.04 0.62
C ARG A 62 10.01 13.72 1.39
N LEU A 63 8.92 12.96 1.34
CA LEU A 63 8.89 11.57 1.83
C LEU A 63 9.87 10.73 0.99
N LYS A 64 10.87 10.13 1.65
CA LYS A 64 11.97 9.39 1.02
C LYS A 64 11.60 7.96 0.62
N ILE A 65 10.41 7.79 0.04
CA ILE A 65 9.94 6.52 -0.52
C ILE A 65 9.64 6.73 -2.00
N THR A 66 10.12 5.85 -2.88
CA THR A 66 9.83 5.97 -4.31
C THR A 66 8.34 5.69 -4.59
N ASN A 67 7.78 6.28 -5.65
CA ASN A 67 6.39 5.97 -6.02
C ASN A 67 6.21 4.50 -6.39
N ARG A 68 7.27 3.79 -6.81
CA ARG A 68 7.19 2.36 -7.13
C ARG A 68 7.07 1.50 -5.87
N SER A 69 7.88 1.80 -4.86
CA SER A 69 7.87 1.14 -3.55
C SER A 69 6.58 1.38 -2.78
N PHE A 70 6.15 2.65 -2.71
CA PHE A 70 4.91 3.02 -2.02
C PHE A 70 3.67 2.34 -2.64
N LYS A 71 3.57 2.28 -3.98
CA LYS A 71 2.48 1.54 -4.62
C LYS A 71 2.49 0.06 -4.25
N LEU A 72 3.68 -0.55 -4.22
CA LEU A 72 3.81 -1.97 -3.98
C LEU A 72 3.43 -2.35 -2.55
N GLU A 73 3.78 -1.53 -1.58
CA GLU A 73 3.37 -1.69 -0.20
C GLU A 73 1.84 -1.61 -0.05
N ILE A 74 1.20 -0.61 -0.69
CA ILE A 74 -0.27 -0.56 -0.76
C ILE A 74 -0.84 -1.85 -1.37
N TRP A 75 -0.24 -2.35 -2.44
CA TRP A 75 -0.68 -3.60 -3.06
C TRP A 75 -0.45 -4.82 -2.17
N GLY A 76 0.66 -4.86 -1.41
CA GLY A 76 0.98 -5.97 -0.53
C GLY A 76 0.04 -6.10 0.66
N HIS A 77 -0.47 -4.99 1.18
CA HIS A 77 -1.48 -5.04 2.23
C HIS A 77 -2.88 -5.36 1.68
N LEU A 78 -3.27 -4.81 0.52
CA LEU A 78 -4.62 -4.99 -0.02
C LEU A 78 -4.81 -6.31 -0.77
N TYR A 79 -3.78 -6.79 -1.46
CA TYR A 79 -3.78 -7.99 -2.30
C TYR A 79 -2.73 -9.00 -1.81
N ALA A 80 -2.63 -9.15 -0.49
CA ALA A 80 -1.61 -9.97 0.17
C ALA A 80 -1.48 -11.37 -0.43
N SER A 81 -2.60 -12.08 -0.64
CA SER A 81 -2.59 -13.44 -1.20
C SER A 81 -2.07 -13.45 -2.64
N GLN A 82 -2.60 -12.58 -3.50
CA GLN A 82 -2.23 -12.54 -4.92
C GLN A 82 -0.79 -12.06 -5.10
N LEU A 83 -0.33 -11.15 -4.24
CA LEU A 83 1.05 -10.71 -4.23
C LEU A 83 1.98 -11.83 -3.72
N ALA A 84 1.57 -12.63 -2.73
CA ALA A 84 2.34 -13.78 -2.28
C ALA A 84 2.59 -14.79 -3.40
N ASP A 85 1.57 -15.09 -4.20
CA ASP A 85 1.72 -15.99 -5.34
C ASP A 85 2.61 -15.39 -6.42
N ALA A 86 2.48 -14.09 -6.70
CA ALA A 86 3.40 -13.40 -7.61
C ALA A 86 4.86 -13.44 -7.13
N VAL A 87 5.09 -13.26 -5.83
CA VAL A 87 6.41 -13.26 -5.22
C VAL A 87 7.03 -14.66 -5.26
N LYS A 88 6.26 -15.73 -4.98
CA LYS A 88 6.75 -17.12 -5.09
C LYS A 88 7.34 -17.43 -6.46
N GLU A 89 6.72 -16.93 -7.53
CA GLU A 89 7.19 -17.11 -8.90
C GLU A 89 8.44 -16.27 -9.25
N LEU A 90 8.74 -15.23 -8.47
CA LEU A 90 9.74 -14.21 -8.82
C LEU A 90 11.06 -14.30 -8.05
N VAL A 91 11.08 -14.82 -6.83
CA VAL A 91 12.22 -14.63 -5.91
C VAL A 91 12.56 -15.85 -5.07
N LYS A 92 13.74 -15.81 -4.43
CA LYS A 92 14.28 -16.87 -3.57
C LYS A 92 13.51 -17.00 -2.24
N LEU A 93 13.61 -18.16 -1.61
CA LEU A 93 12.96 -18.52 -0.34
C LEU A 93 13.10 -17.46 0.77
N LYS A 94 14.31 -16.92 0.99
CA LYS A 94 14.53 -15.88 2.02
C LYS A 94 13.71 -14.60 1.79
N VAL A 95 13.49 -14.22 0.53
CA VAL A 95 12.62 -13.07 0.23
C VAL A 95 11.16 -13.40 0.50
N ILE A 96 10.74 -14.63 0.20
CA ILE A 96 9.38 -15.12 0.47
C ILE A 96 9.09 -15.10 1.97
N GLU A 97 10.04 -15.51 2.82
CA GLU A 97 9.90 -15.46 4.28
C GLU A 97 9.68 -14.03 4.78
N ASN A 98 10.59 -13.11 4.42
CA ASN A 98 10.47 -11.68 4.78
C ASN A 98 9.17 -11.07 4.24
N PHE A 99 8.77 -11.44 3.03
CA PHE A 99 7.52 -10.99 2.42
C PHE A 99 6.31 -11.50 3.20
N THR A 100 6.28 -12.78 3.51
CA THR A 100 5.19 -13.40 4.27
C THR A 100 5.06 -12.75 5.65
N GLU A 101 6.17 -12.43 6.31
CA GLU A 101 6.17 -11.65 7.57
C GLU A 101 5.62 -10.25 7.38
N ALA A 102 6.03 -9.54 6.33
CA ALA A 102 5.55 -8.19 6.02
C ALA A 102 4.02 -8.13 5.76
N ILE A 103 3.44 -9.16 5.14
CA ILE A 103 2.00 -9.21 4.84
C ILE A 103 1.16 -9.97 5.88
N LYS A 104 1.78 -10.71 6.80
CA LYS A 104 1.09 -11.45 7.88
C LYS A 104 0.31 -10.50 8.80
N SER A 105 0.76 -9.27 8.96
CA SER A 105 -0.01 -8.20 9.59
C SER A 105 -1.01 -7.60 8.58
N ARG A 106 -2.06 -8.36 8.23
CA ARG A 106 -3.23 -7.80 7.52
C ARG A 106 -3.92 -6.82 8.47
N SER A 107 -3.35 -5.63 8.56
CA SER A 107 -3.79 -4.52 9.38
C SER A 107 -4.82 -3.73 8.59
N ASP A 108 -5.85 -3.24 9.27
CA ASP A 108 -6.77 -2.24 8.71
C ASP A 108 -6.05 -0.93 8.36
N THR A 109 -4.76 -0.83 8.66
CA THR A 109 -3.91 0.30 8.35
C THR A 109 -2.69 -0.17 7.55
N ILE A 110 -2.45 0.50 6.42
CA ILE A 110 -1.28 0.32 5.57
C ILE A 110 -0.26 1.37 6.01
N ASP A 111 0.77 0.92 6.73
CA ASP A 111 1.88 1.76 7.15
C ASP A 111 2.89 1.89 6.03
N CYS A 112 3.25 3.11 5.66
CA CYS A 112 4.17 3.42 4.57
C CYS A 112 5.22 4.41 5.06
N GLY A 113 6.33 3.87 5.56
CA GLY A 113 7.36 4.60 6.28
C GLY A 113 8.73 4.66 5.59
N GLU A 114 9.55 5.66 5.89
CA GLU A 114 10.96 5.67 5.48
C GLU A 114 11.73 4.52 6.16
N SER A 115 12.90 4.15 5.65
CA SER A 115 13.72 3.02 6.14
C SER A 115 14.04 3.08 7.64
N GLU A 116 14.02 4.27 8.23
CA GLU A 116 14.25 4.47 9.67
C GLU A 116 13.05 4.12 10.55
N VAL A 117 11.84 4.03 9.97
CA VAL A 117 10.59 3.76 10.71
C VAL A 117 9.82 2.55 10.19
N ASP A 118 10.09 2.10 8.96
CA ASP A 118 9.57 0.86 8.39
C ASP A 118 10.72 -0.13 8.13
N SER A 119 10.78 -1.17 8.97
CA SER A 119 11.78 -2.24 8.89
C SER A 119 11.69 -3.08 7.62
N ASN A 120 10.52 -3.10 6.96
CA ASN A 120 10.29 -3.83 5.72
C ASN A 120 10.56 -2.97 4.47
N ARG A 121 11.00 -1.72 4.62
CA ARG A 121 11.23 -0.80 3.49
C ARG A 121 12.15 -1.38 2.41
N TRP A 122 13.21 -2.08 2.82
CA TRP A 122 14.16 -2.71 1.91
C TRP A 122 13.50 -3.75 0.99
N LEU A 123 12.52 -4.49 1.51
CA LEU A 123 11.76 -5.50 0.78
C LEU A 123 10.87 -4.82 -0.26
N TRP A 124 10.13 -3.80 0.14
CA TRP A 124 9.26 -3.03 -0.77
C TRP A 124 10.08 -2.38 -1.89
N ASP A 125 11.22 -1.78 -1.56
CA ASP A 125 12.12 -1.16 -2.53
C ASP A 125 12.69 -2.18 -3.53
N MET A 126 13.10 -3.36 -3.05
CA MET A 126 13.60 -4.44 -3.88
C MET A 126 12.50 -4.99 -4.81
N LEU A 127 11.34 -5.36 -4.27
CA LEU A 127 10.23 -5.93 -5.04
C LEU A 127 9.65 -4.91 -6.04
N SER A 128 9.76 -3.60 -5.76
CA SER A 128 9.22 -2.55 -6.64
C SER A 128 9.86 -2.51 -8.04
N ARG A 129 11.04 -3.13 -8.17
CA ARG A 129 11.73 -3.34 -9.45
C ARG A 129 10.95 -4.27 -10.38
N PHE A 130 10.11 -5.14 -9.81
CA PHE A 130 9.29 -6.13 -10.52
C PHE A 130 7.82 -5.70 -10.68
N ASN A 131 7.48 -4.43 -10.42
CA ASN A 131 6.10 -3.92 -10.49
C ASN A 131 5.36 -4.29 -11.79
N ASN A 132 6.05 -4.33 -12.94
CA ASN A 132 5.44 -4.67 -14.23
C ASN A 132 5.07 -6.15 -14.36
N ILE A 133 5.75 -7.02 -13.62
CA ILE A 133 5.44 -8.44 -13.57
C ILE A 133 4.36 -8.67 -12.51
N ILE A 134 4.57 -8.14 -11.30
CA ILE A 134 3.65 -8.24 -10.17
C ILE A 134 2.22 -7.82 -10.56
N ILE A 135 2.07 -6.70 -11.27
CA ILE A 135 0.74 -6.21 -11.67
C ILE A 135 -0.02 -7.17 -12.60
N ARG A 136 0.66 -8.13 -13.26
CA ARG A 136 0.02 -9.14 -14.10
C ARG A 136 -0.63 -10.26 -13.28
N PHE A 137 -0.15 -10.49 -12.06
CA PHE A 137 -0.69 -11.46 -11.11
C PHE A 137 -1.80 -10.85 -10.24
N LEU A 138 -1.79 -9.53 -10.08
CA LEU A 138 -2.84 -8.84 -9.35
C LEU A 138 -4.15 -8.81 -10.16
N PRO A 139 -5.30 -8.99 -9.50
CA PRO A 139 -6.56 -9.13 -10.20
C PRO A 139 -6.92 -7.81 -10.89
N LYS A 140 -7.34 -7.90 -12.16
CA LYS A 140 -7.83 -6.73 -12.93
C LYS A 140 -9.18 -6.19 -12.41
N LYS A 141 -9.83 -6.93 -11.52
CA LYS A 141 -11.11 -6.62 -10.89
C LYS A 141 -11.08 -7.23 -9.48
N ALA A 142 -11.34 -6.47 -8.43
CA ALA A 142 -11.28 -6.99 -7.06
C ALA A 142 -12.18 -8.22 -6.92
N ILE A 143 -11.61 -9.33 -6.45
CA ILE A 143 -12.38 -10.39 -5.80
C ILE A 143 -12.50 -9.95 -4.34
N ASN A 144 -13.73 -9.87 -3.84
CA ASN A 144 -14.04 -9.24 -2.56
C ASN A 144 -13.59 -10.13 -1.39
N ASP A 145 -12.31 -10.10 -1.04
CA ASP A 145 -11.74 -10.85 0.10
C ASP A 145 -11.85 -10.07 1.44
N TYR A 146 -12.50 -8.91 1.43
CA TYR A 146 -12.79 -8.10 2.63
C TYR A 146 -14.07 -8.53 3.35
N THR A 147 -14.92 -9.36 2.73
CA THR A 147 -16.23 -9.78 3.27
C THR A 147 -16.24 -11.17 3.91
N SER A 148 -15.10 -11.86 4.06
CA SER A 148 -15.07 -13.23 4.60
C SER A 148 -14.69 -13.36 6.09
N LYS A 149 -14.56 -12.27 6.83
CA LYS A 149 -14.58 -12.32 8.31
C LYS A 149 -15.48 -11.20 8.85
N GLY A 150 -16.63 -11.62 9.35
CA GLY A 150 -17.63 -10.74 9.95
C GLY A 150 -17.08 -9.98 11.15
N ASN A 151 -17.44 -8.70 11.21
CA ASN A 151 -17.71 -8.01 12.46
C ASN A 151 -19.17 -7.58 12.39
N PRO A 152 -20.04 -8.00 13.33
CA PRO A 152 -21.38 -7.43 13.43
C PRO A 152 -21.27 -5.96 13.83
N LEU A 153 -22.30 -5.22 13.40
CA LEU A 153 -22.58 -3.81 13.72
C LEU A 153 -22.35 -3.46 15.19
#